data_AF-A0A971KKH1-F1
#
_entry.id   AF-A0A971KKH1-F1
#
_cell.length_a   1.000
_cell.length_b   1.000
_cell.length_c   1.000
_cell.angle_alpha   90.00
_cell.angle_beta   90.00
_cell.angle_gamma   90.00
#
_symmetry.space_group_name_H-M   'P 1'
#
loop_
_entity.id
_entity.type
_entity.pdbx_description
1 polymer ?
#
loop_
_entity_poly.entity_id
_entity_poly.type
_entity_poly.pdbx_seq_one_letter_code
_entity_poly.pdbx_strand_id
1 'polypeptide(L)'
;MKKRTAITIITLLSIVAVAASAVSVVSINRCIKNDRYIATNYRHAFEELVTGVTDLDNALKKSVLVTSSGMAGAVCSEVFAKAQTADMAMGILPFSSTELEKTTAFINKVGDYAFSLSQKAASGQEFTQEEKENLKSLSDTASVLTMNLKSIQETMGSGLVSLEQYERTLKSFDEREEEFIPQTAGDSMGVAEAEFPEIPALIYDGPFSEHIADIQPRMLEGKDKIDKSEGRKAAARFLGVRAEQVYPTGEVKGKIPSYTYETQLGNANVSVTVSKAGGLVYQVLNSRYVETAQL
;
A
#
# COMPACT_ATOMS: atom_id res chain seq x y z
N MET A 1 -4.50 61.89 30.75
CA MET A 1 -3.71 60.86 31.46
C MET A 1 -2.55 61.52 32.18
N LYS A 2 -2.21 61.11 33.42
CA LYS A 2 -1.00 61.60 34.11
C LYS A 2 0.22 61.04 33.38
N LYS A 3 1.21 61.88 33.05
CA LYS A 3 2.42 61.51 32.28
C LYS A 3 3.09 60.22 32.76
N ARG A 4 3.09 59.99 34.08
CA ARG A 4 3.63 58.77 34.72
C ARG A 4 2.91 57.49 34.27
N THR A 5 1.59 57.50 34.19
CA THR A 5 0.79 56.34 33.77
C THR A 5 1.04 55.98 32.30
N ALA A 6 1.20 57.00 31.45
CA ALA A 6 1.54 56.80 30.04
C ALA A 6 2.92 56.15 29.86
N ILE A 7 3.93 56.60 30.62
CA ILE A 7 5.28 56.04 30.58
C ILE A 7 5.27 54.56 31.01
N THR A 8 4.57 54.22 32.09
CA THR A 8 4.47 52.82 32.57
C THR A 8 3.82 51.88 31.55
N ILE A 9 2.76 52.34 30.87
CA ILE A 9 2.08 51.55 29.83
C ILE A 9 3.02 51.33 28.64
N ILE A 10 3.72 52.37 28.17
CA ILE A 10 4.65 52.26 27.05
C ILE A 10 5.79 51.30 27.37
N THR A 11 6.36 51.36 28.58
CA THR A 11 7.43 50.44 28.99
C THR A 11 6.96 48.99 29.06
N LEU A 12 5.75 48.73 29.58
CA LEU A 12 5.19 47.37 29.62
C LEU A 12 4.92 46.83 28.22
N LEU A 13 4.35 47.65 27.32
CA LEU A 13 4.12 47.26 25.93
C LEU A 13 5.44 46.97 25.20
N SER A 14 6.50 47.76 25.44
CA SER A 14 7.81 47.48 24.85
C SER A 14 8.41 46.15 25.33
N ILE A 15 8.25 45.80 26.61
CA ILE A 15 8.73 44.52 27.15
C ILE A 15 7.96 43.35 26.53
N VAL A 16 6.65 43.47 26.40
CA VAL A 16 5.81 42.44 25.76
C VAL A 16 6.18 42.28 24.28
N ALA A 17 6.41 43.37 23.56
CA ALA A 17 6.81 43.32 22.15
C ALA A 17 8.18 42.62 21.97
N VAL A 18 9.15 42.89 22.85
CA VAL A 18 10.48 42.24 22.85
C VAL A 18 10.37 40.76 23.23
N ALA A 19 9.54 40.41 24.21
CA ALA A 19 9.31 39.02 24.58
C ALA A 19 8.64 38.24 23.43
N ALA A 20 7.63 38.85 22.79
CA ALA A 20 6.95 38.24 21.64
C ALA A 20 7.89 38.06 20.45
N SER A 21 8.74 39.03 20.13
CA SER A 21 9.72 38.89 19.05
C SER A 21 10.77 37.81 19.35
N ALA A 22 11.25 37.72 20.59
CA ALA A 22 12.17 36.66 21.01
C ALA A 22 11.53 35.26 20.87
N VAL A 23 10.27 35.10 21.31
CA VAL A 23 9.53 33.84 21.14
C VAL A 23 9.34 33.52 19.66
N SER A 24 8.96 34.48 18.82
CA SER A 24 8.79 34.29 17.38
C SER A 24 10.09 33.87 16.68
N VAL A 25 11.22 34.47 17.04
CA VAL A 25 12.53 34.09 16.48
C VAL A 25 12.90 32.67 16.91
N VAL A 26 12.66 32.30 18.17
CA VAL A 26 12.92 30.93 18.65
C VAL A 26 12.00 29.93 17.98
N SER A 27 10.71 30.23 17.78
CA SER A 27 9.77 29.33 17.12
C SER A 27 10.11 29.15 15.64
N ILE A 28 10.47 30.22 14.93
CA ILE A 28 10.92 30.15 13.53
C ILE A 28 12.18 29.30 13.42
N ASN A 29 13.17 29.52 14.29
CA ASN A 29 14.40 28.72 14.28
C ASN A 29 14.16 27.25 14.61
N ARG A 30 13.19 26.94 15.47
CA ARG A 30 12.77 25.56 15.75
C ARG A 30 12.08 24.92 14.55
N CYS A 31 11.21 25.66 13.87
CA CYS A 31 10.55 25.21 12.63
C CYS A 31 11.60 24.87 11.56
N ILE A 32 12.49 25.81 11.23
CA ILE A 32 13.54 25.60 10.22
C ILE A 32 14.44 24.39 10.57
N LYS A 33 14.79 24.21 11.84
CA LYS A 33 15.57 23.04 12.27
C LYS A 33 14.80 21.73 12.11
N ASN A 34 13.51 21.74 12.46
CA ASN A 34 12.63 20.58 12.31
C ASN A 34 12.45 20.22 10.84
N ASP A 35 12.20 21.21 9.98
CA ASP A 35 12.01 21.01 8.54
C ASP A 35 13.27 20.42 7.90
N ARG A 36 14.45 20.93 8.26
CA ARG A 36 15.74 20.36 7.82
C ARG A 36 15.97 18.94 8.32
N TYR A 37 15.57 18.65 9.55
CA TYR A 37 15.68 17.31 10.12
C TYR A 37 14.80 16.31 9.37
N ILE A 38 13.54 16.68 9.12
CA ILE A 38 12.59 15.87 8.34
C ILE A 38 13.10 15.66 6.92
N ALA A 39 13.56 16.72 6.25
CA ALA A 39 14.12 16.64 4.91
C ALA A 39 15.33 15.70 4.83
N THR A 40 16.24 15.81 5.81
CA THR A 40 17.40 14.93 5.91
C THR A 40 16.97 13.47 6.11
N ASN A 41 15.95 13.24 6.94
CA ASN A 41 15.40 11.92 7.18
C ASN A 41 14.78 11.32 5.91
N TYR A 42 14.00 12.08 5.14
CA TYR A 42 13.45 11.62 3.86
C TYR A 42 14.54 11.34 2.83
N ARG A 43 15.57 12.18 2.76
CA ARG A 43 16.72 11.96 1.88
C ARG A 43 17.45 10.67 2.22
N HIS A 44 17.68 10.42 3.52
CA HIS A 44 18.28 9.17 3.97
C HIS A 44 17.40 7.96 3.69
N ALA A 45 16.09 8.03 3.95
CA ALA A 45 15.15 6.97 3.61
C ALA A 45 15.15 6.67 2.09
N PHE A 46 15.27 7.69 1.25
CA PHE A 46 15.37 7.50 -0.20
C PHE A 46 16.69 6.85 -0.60
N GLU A 47 17.81 7.23 0.01
CA GLU A 47 19.11 6.56 -0.20
C GLU A 47 19.07 5.09 0.24
N GLU A 48 18.40 4.79 1.37
CA GLU A 48 18.19 3.44 1.87
C GLU A 48 17.29 2.63 0.93
N LEU A 49 16.25 3.24 0.36
CA LEU A 49 15.41 2.61 -0.66
C LEU A 49 16.24 2.24 -1.90
N VAL A 50 16.98 3.21 -2.46
CA VAL A 50 17.83 2.99 -3.65
C VAL A 50 18.82 1.84 -3.38
N THR A 51 19.42 1.83 -2.19
CA THR A 51 20.36 0.79 -1.76
C THR A 51 19.66 -0.56 -1.60
N GLY A 52 18.52 -0.60 -0.91
CA GLY A 52 17.72 -1.81 -0.69
C GLY A 52 17.28 -2.47 -2.00
N VAL A 53 16.79 -1.68 -2.96
CA VAL A 53 16.40 -2.17 -4.29
C VAL A 53 17.61 -2.59 -5.12
N THR A 54 18.74 -1.87 -5.04
CA THR A 54 19.99 -2.29 -5.70
C THR A 54 20.47 -3.64 -5.14
N ASP A 55 20.42 -3.82 -3.82
CA ASP A 55 20.78 -5.08 -3.18
C ASP A 55 19.81 -6.21 -3.52
N LEU A 56 18.52 -5.89 -3.62
CA LEU A 56 17.47 -6.82 -4.06
C LEU A 56 17.74 -7.30 -5.49
N ASP A 57 18.02 -6.38 -6.42
CA ASP A 57 18.41 -6.69 -7.81
C ASP A 57 19.66 -7.58 -7.85
N ASN A 58 20.69 -7.25 -7.06
CA ASN A 58 21.90 -8.06 -6.96
C ASN A 58 21.60 -9.48 -6.44
N ALA A 59 20.75 -9.61 -5.42
CA ALA A 59 20.36 -10.90 -4.87
C ALA A 59 19.53 -11.72 -5.87
N LEU A 60 18.62 -11.08 -6.63
CA LEU A 60 17.86 -11.70 -7.70
C LEU A 60 18.77 -12.19 -8.83
N LYS A 61 19.75 -11.40 -9.26
CA LYS A 61 20.76 -11.83 -10.25
C LYS A 61 21.53 -13.05 -9.79
N LYS A 62 21.90 -13.13 -8.50
CA LYS A 62 22.51 -14.34 -7.92
C LYS A 62 21.53 -15.52 -8.01
N SER A 63 20.25 -15.32 -7.70
CA SER A 63 19.25 -16.40 -7.66
C SER A 63 19.09 -17.11 -9.01
N VAL A 64 19.24 -16.38 -10.12
CA VAL A 64 19.17 -16.91 -11.49
C VAL A 64 20.37 -17.80 -11.83
N LEU A 65 21.52 -17.59 -11.20
CA LEU A 65 22.77 -18.30 -11.49
C LEU A 65 23.01 -19.53 -10.62
N VAL A 66 22.24 -19.69 -9.54
CA VAL A 66 22.45 -20.76 -8.56
C VAL A 66 21.86 -22.09 -9.06
N THR A 67 22.62 -23.17 -8.90
CA THR A 67 22.26 -24.50 -9.40
C THR A 67 21.91 -25.52 -8.30
N SER A 68 22.34 -25.31 -7.05
CA SER A 68 22.04 -26.22 -5.94
C SER A 68 20.88 -25.71 -5.08
N SER A 69 20.03 -26.61 -4.60
CA SER A 69 18.85 -26.27 -3.77
C SER A 69 19.23 -25.50 -2.50
N GLY A 70 20.27 -25.92 -1.78
CA GLY A 70 20.73 -25.25 -0.55
C GLY A 70 21.21 -23.82 -0.78
N MET A 71 21.96 -23.57 -1.86
CA MET A 71 22.36 -22.20 -2.20
C MET A 71 21.16 -21.38 -2.70
N ALA A 72 20.23 -22.01 -3.41
CA ALA A 72 19.06 -21.33 -3.97
C ALA A 72 18.15 -20.82 -2.84
N GLY A 73 17.94 -21.63 -1.80
CA GLY A 73 17.19 -21.22 -0.60
C GLY A 73 17.87 -20.10 0.19
N ALA A 74 19.20 -20.12 0.32
CA ALA A 74 19.96 -19.06 0.98
C ALA A 74 19.83 -17.72 0.23
N VAL A 75 19.99 -17.73 -1.10
CA VAL A 75 19.84 -16.53 -1.93
C VAL A 75 18.40 -16.03 -1.92
N CYS A 76 17.39 -16.90 -1.95
CA CYS A 76 16.00 -16.48 -1.83
C CYS A 76 15.70 -15.84 -0.45
N SER A 77 16.34 -16.32 0.62
CA SER A 77 16.24 -15.67 1.94
C SER A 77 16.91 -14.29 1.95
N GLU A 78 18.03 -14.13 1.22
CA GLU A 78 18.66 -12.83 1.00
C GLU A 78 17.72 -11.88 0.24
N VAL A 79 17.11 -12.33 -0.86
CA VAL A 79 16.12 -11.56 -1.64
C VAL A 79 14.96 -11.11 -0.73
N PHE A 80 14.39 -12.00 0.07
CA PHE A 80 13.32 -11.65 1.02
C PHE A 80 13.77 -10.56 2.00
N ALA A 81 14.95 -10.71 2.62
CA ALA A 81 15.46 -9.72 3.57
C ALA A 81 15.69 -8.34 2.91
N LYS A 82 16.21 -8.30 1.69
CA LYS A 82 16.43 -7.05 0.95
C LYS A 82 15.13 -6.38 0.53
N ALA A 83 14.11 -7.17 0.16
CA ALA A 83 12.78 -6.66 -0.12
C ALA A 83 12.17 -5.98 1.12
N GLN A 84 12.29 -6.62 2.30
CA GLN A 84 11.81 -6.03 3.56
C GLN A 84 12.55 -4.73 3.91
N THR A 85 13.86 -4.66 3.69
CA THR A 85 14.62 -3.41 3.89
C THR A 85 14.10 -2.30 2.98
N ALA A 86 13.85 -2.60 1.70
CA ALA A 86 13.30 -1.63 0.76
C ALA A 86 11.88 -1.17 1.16
N ASP A 87 11.01 -2.09 1.57
CA ASP A 87 9.65 -1.80 2.03
C ASP A 87 9.64 -0.86 3.26
N MET A 88 10.50 -1.13 4.25
CA MET A 88 10.65 -0.26 5.42
C MET A 88 11.13 1.16 5.04
N ALA A 89 12.09 1.27 4.12
CA ALA A 89 12.60 2.57 3.67
C ALA A 89 11.52 3.36 2.92
N MET A 90 10.69 2.70 2.09
CA MET A 90 9.56 3.33 1.41
C MET A 90 8.53 3.88 2.39
N GLY A 91 8.23 3.16 3.46
CA GLY A 91 7.24 3.58 4.46
C GLY A 91 7.55 4.90 5.17
N ILE A 92 8.80 5.38 5.07
CA ILE A 92 9.24 6.67 5.64
C ILE A 92 9.07 7.81 4.63
N LEU A 93 8.98 7.52 3.33
CA LEU A 93 9.00 8.54 2.28
C LEU A 93 7.71 9.39 2.29
N PRO A 94 7.81 10.69 1.93
CA PRO A 94 6.68 11.60 1.89
C PRO A 94 5.85 11.45 0.61
N PHE A 95 5.68 10.22 0.10
CA PHE A 95 4.89 9.93 -1.09
C PHE A 95 3.51 9.42 -0.70
N SER A 96 2.50 9.70 -1.51
CA SER A 96 1.18 9.11 -1.32
C SER A 96 1.21 7.62 -1.65
N SER A 97 0.33 6.83 -1.02
CA SER A 97 0.20 5.39 -1.30
C SER A 97 -0.07 5.07 -2.77
N THR A 98 -0.61 6.03 -3.53
CA THR A 98 -0.90 5.89 -4.96
C THR A 98 0.33 6.09 -5.83
N GLU A 99 1.29 6.95 -5.42
CA GLU A 99 2.51 7.25 -6.18
C GLU A 99 3.58 6.16 -6.09
N LEU A 100 3.39 5.15 -5.26
CA LEU A 100 4.32 4.02 -5.10
C LEU A 100 3.61 2.67 -5.27
N GLU A 101 2.40 2.65 -5.84
CA GLU A 101 1.54 1.47 -5.80
C GLU A 101 2.22 0.26 -6.46
N LYS A 102 2.76 0.40 -7.69
CA LYS A 102 3.39 -0.71 -8.40
C LYS A 102 4.74 -1.06 -7.81
N THR A 103 5.55 -0.09 -7.38
CA THR A 103 6.82 -0.35 -6.70
C THR A 103 6.61 -1.13 -5.41
N THR A 104 5.64 -0.72 -4.59
CA THR A 104 5.28 -1.41 -3.34
C THR A 104 4.74 -2.82 -3.62
N ALA A 105 3.84 -2.96 -4.60
CA ALA A 105 3.31 -4.26 -5.00
C ALA A 105 4.42 -5.19 -5.52
N PHE A 106 5.38 -4.66 -6.29
CA PHE A 106 6.53 -5.40 -6.79
C PHE A 106 7.42 -5.90 -5.65
N ILE A 107 7.87 -5.01 -4.76
CA ILE A 107 8.78 -5.35 -3.66
C ILE A 107 8.15 -6.41 -2.75
N ASN A 108 6.87 -6.23 -2.39
CA ASN A 108 6.14 -7.19 -1.57
C ASN A 108 5.97 -8.54 -2.25
N LYS A 109 5.59 -8.55 -3.53
CA LYS A 109 5.44 -9.78 -4.31
C LYS A 109 6.78 -10.53 -4.47
N VAL A 110 7.87 -9.82 -4.74
CA VAL A 110 9.22 -10.41 -4.83
C VAL A 110 9.64 -11.02 -3.50
N GLY A 111 9.45 -10.28 -2.40
CA GLY A 111 9.79 -10.75 -1.07
C GLY A 111 9.06 -12.04 -0.73
N ASP A 112 7.74 -12.05 -0.87
CA ASP A 112 6.92 -13.20 -0.53
C ASP A 112 7.17 -14.42 -1.42
N TYR A 113 7.37 -14.19 -2.73
CA TYR A 113 7.73 -15.27 -3.65
C TYR A 113 9.10 -15.88 -3.29
N ALA A 114 10.10 -15.04 -2.98
CA ALA A 114 11.41 -15.51 -2.55
C ALA A 114 11.32 -16.26 -1.21
N PHE A 115 10.50 -15.82 -0.27
CA PHE A 115 10.27 -16.55 0.98
C PHE A 115 9.61 -17.92 0.74
N SER A 116 8.64 -18.01 -0.17
CA SER A 116 8.04 -19.29 -0.57
C SER A 116 9.09 -20.23 -1.18
N LEU A 117 9.92 -19.73 -2.10
CA LEU A 117 11.00 -20.51 -2.72
C LEU A 117 12.07 -20.93 -1.71
N SER A 118 12.37 -20.11 -0.70
CA SER A 118 13.34 -20.49 0.34
C SER A 118 12.84 -21.65 1.20
N GLN A 119 11.55 -21.66 1.56
CA GLN A 119 10.91 -22.78 2.27
C GLN A 119 10.90 -24.06 1.43
N LYS A 120 10.61 -23.94 0.13
CA LYS A 120 10.66 -25.05 -0.83
C LYS A 120 12.06 -25.65 -0.89
N ALA A 121 13.09 -24.82 -1.04
CA ALA A 121 14.48 -25.24 -1.04
C ALA A 121 14.91 -25.90 0.29
N ALA A 122 14.47 -25.37 1.43
CA ALA A 122 14.73 -25.94 2.75
C ALA A 122 14.12 -27.35 2.91
N SER A 123 13.04 -27.63 2.19
CA SER A 123 12.41 -28.96 2.10
C SER A 123 13.13 -29.93 1.15
N GLY A 124 14.29 -29.54 0.60
CA GLY A 124 15.09 -30.34 -0.32
C GLY A 124 14.55 -30.40 -1.75
N GLN A 125 13.54 -29.58 -2.08
CA GLN A 125 12.96 -29.55 -3.42
C GLN A 125 13.76 -28.62 -4.34
N GLU A 126 13.92 -29.01 -5.60
CA GLU A 126 14.54 -28.18 -6.63
C GLU A 126 13.53 -27.19 -7.22
N PHE A 127 14.05 -26.08 -7.75
CA PHE A 127 13.23 -25.09 -8.44
C PHE A 127 12.85 -25.58 -9.84
N THR A 128 11.59 -25.40 -10.20
CA THR A 128 11.09 -25.71 -11.54
C THR A 128 11.66 -24.74 -12.55
N GLN A 129 11.55 -25.08 -13.83
CA GLN A 129 11.98 -24.19 -14.91
C GLN A 129 11.18 -22.88 -14.92
N GLU A 130 9.86 -22.96 -14.69
CA GLU A 130 8.97 -21.81 -14.54
C GLU A 130 9.40 -20.91 -13.36
N GLU A 131 9.75 -21.49 -12.22
CA GLU A 131 10.19 -20.71 -11.06
C GLU A 131 11.49 -19.94 -11.32
N LYS A 132 12.42 -20.55 -12.07
CA LYS A 132 13.66 -19.89 -12.51
C LYS A 132 13.41 -18.79 -13.53
N GLU A 133 12.47 -18.99 -14.44
CA GLU A 133 12.04 -17.96 -15.40
C GLU A 133 11.37 -16.78 -14.70
N ASN A 134 10.53 -17.04 -13.69
CA ASN A 134 9.96 -16.02 -12.83
C ASN A 134 11.05 -15.22 -12.10
N LEU A 135 12.02 -15.89 -11.46
CA LEU A 135 13.15 -15.20 -10.80
C LEU A 135 13.94 -14.32 -11.77
N LYS A 136 14.12 -14.77 -13.01
CA LYS A 136 14.77 -13.96 -14.06
C LYS A 136 13.94 -12.74 -14.42
N SER A 137 12.64 -12.89 -14.66
CA SER A 137 11.76 -11.76 -14.96
C SER A 137 11.72 -10.75 -13.81
N LEU A 138 11.66 -11.22 -12.55
CA LEU A 138 11.73 -10.35 -11.38
C LEU A 138 13.09 -9.63 -11.29
N SER A 139 14.19 -10.30 -11.63
CA SER A 139 15.51 -9.67 -11.71
C SER A 139 15.55 -8.55 -12.76
N ASP A 140 14.97 -8.79 -13.94
CA ASP A 140 14.92 -7.78 -15.01
C ASP A 140 14.10 -6.56 -14.58
N THR A 141 12.95 -6.76 -13.93
CA THR A 141 12.14 -5.68 -13.35
C THR A 141 12.88 -4.92 -12.24
N ALA A 142 13.59 -5.63 -11.35
CA ALA A 142 14.37 -5.01 -10.27
C ALA A 142 15.52 -4.15 -10.82
N SER A 143 16.13 -4.57 -11.93
CA SER A 143 17.14 -3.78 -12.64
C SER A 143 16.56 -2.48 -13.20
N VAL A 144 15.38 -2.52 -13.82
CA VAL A 144 14.68 -1.30 -14.31
C VAL A 144 14.36 -0.37 -13.14
N LEU A 145 13.77 -0.89 -12.06
CA LEU A 145 13.46 -0.09 -10.88
C LEU A 145 14.73 0.54 -10.26
N THR A 146 15.83 -0.20 -10.18
CA THR A 146 17.11 0.30 -9.70
C THR A 146 17.61 1.47 -10.55
N MET A 147 17.49 1.38 -11.89
CA MET A 147 17.90 2.45 -12.80
C MET A 147 17.03 3.70 -12.59
N ASN A 148 15.72 3.54 -12.50
CA ASN A 148 14.79 4.65 -12.26
C ASN A 148 15.09 5.36 -10.94
N LEU A 149 15.23 4.60 -9.84
CA LEU A 149 15.54 5.16 -8.52
C LEU A 149 16.89 5.88 -8.46
N LYS A 150 17.92 5.32 -9.12
CA LYS A 150 19.24 5.97 -9.22
C LYS A 150 19.16 7.26 -10.04
N SER A 151 18.40 7.27 -11.13
CA SER A 151 18.19 8.48 -11.92
C SER A 151 17.54 9.57 -11.08
N ILE A 152 16.50 9.25 -10.31
CA ILE A 152 15.87 10.20 -9.37
C ILE A 152 16.88 10.66 -8.30
N GLN A 153 17.68 9.76 -7.74
CA GLN A 153 18.71 10.09 -6.76
C GLN A 153 19.75 11.08 -7.32
N GLU A 154 20.19 10.87 -8.57
CA GLU A 154 21.13 11.76 -9.26
C GLU A 154 20.51 13.13 -9.53
N THR A 155 19.26 13.17 -10.01
CA THR A 155 18.51 14.42 -10.23
C THR A 155 18.31 15.18 -8.92
N MET A 156 18.02 14.49 -7.81
CA MET A 156 17.97 15.09 -6.48
C MET A 156 19.32 15.64 -6.03
N GLY A 157 20.41 14.90 -6.26
CA GLY A 157 21.77 15.33 -5.95
C GLY A 157 22.20 16.59 -6.73
N SER A 158 21.66 16.78 -7.93
CA SER A 158 21.89 17.98 -8.75
C SER A 158 21.06 19.21 -8.31
N GLY A 159 20.08 19.02 -7.42
CA GLY A 159 19.17 20.07 -6.94
C GLY A 159 18.02 20.40 -7.90
N LEU A 160 17.86 19.65 -8.99
CA LEU A 160 16.76 19.82 -9.96
C LEU A 160 15.41 19.35 -9.41
N VAL A 161 15.43 18.40 -8.47
CA VAL A 161 14.26 17.80 -7.85
C VAL A 161 14.43 17.77 -6.33
N SER A 162 13.36 18.05 -5.57
CA SER A 162 13.38 18.04 -4.11
C SER A 162 12.30 17.14 -3.51
N LEU A 163 12.64 16.43 -2.42
CA LEU A 163 11.68 15.74 -1.54
C LEU A 163 10.92 16.72 -0.64
N GLU A 164 11.47 17.92 -0.42
CA GLU A 164 10.97 18.92 0.54
C GLU A 164 9.78 19.73 0.00
N GLN A 165 9.55 19.69 -1.32
CA GLN A 165 8.54 20.50 -2.00
C GLN A 165 7.19 19.80 -2.18
N TYR A 166 6.99 18.62 -1.61
CA TYR A 166 5.72 17.86 -1.72
C TYR A 166 4.48 18.69 -1.32
N GLU A 167 4.61 19.62 -0.36
CA GLU A 167 3.49 20.49 0.05
C GLU A 167 3.21 21.71 -0.86
N ARG A 168 4.01 21.98 -1.90
CA ARG A 168 3.82 23.16 -2.78
C ARG A 168 3.23 22.87 -4.15
N THR A 169 2.98 21.62 -4.52
CA THR A 169 2.45 21.26 -5.85
C THR A 169 0.91 21.24 -5.92
N LEU A 170 0.23 21.98 -5.03
CA LEU A 170 -1.20 22.30 -5.20
C LEU A 170 -1.46 23.74 -5.66
N LYS A 171 -0.40 24.55 -5.90
CA LYS A 171 -0.53 25.98 -6.26
C LYS A 171 0.07 26.39 -7.60
N SER A 172 0.64 25.47 -8.36
CA SER A 172 1.26 25.78 -9.66
C SER A 172 0.81 24.80 -10.74
N PHE A 173 -0.50 24.54 -10.81
CA PHE A 173 -1.13 24.19 -12.09
C PHE A 173 -1.33 25.50 -12.87
N ASP A 174 -0.28 25.96 -13.55
CA ASP A 174 -0.39 26.93 -14.62
C ASP A 174 -0.45 26.15 -15.94
N GLU A 175 -1.55 26.29 -16.66
CA GLU A 175 -2.06 25.40 -17.71
C GLU A 175 -1.29 25.48 -19.05
N ARG A 176 0.06 25.53 -19.08
CA ARG A 176 0.76 25.93 -20.33
C ARG A 176 2.10 25.27 -20.69
N GLU A 177 2.37 24.02 -20.31
CA GLU A 177 3.46 23.26 -20.96
C GLU A 177 2.97 21.90 -21.47
N GLU A 178 3.15 21.65 -22.77
CA GLU A 178 2.85 20.39 -23.46
C GLU A 178 3.84 19.26 -23.08
N GLU A 179 4.78 19.51 -22.17
CA GLU A 179 5.80 18.57 -21.72
C GLU A 179 5.85 18.56 -20.18
N PHE A 180 5.47 17.44 -19.56
CA PHE A 180 5.51 17.28 -18.11
C PHE A 180 6.98 17.19 -17.65
N ILE A 181 7.51 18.26 -17.07
CA ILE A 181 8.84 18.28 -16.46
C ILE A 181 8.67 17.98 -14.96
N PRO A 182 9.16 16.83 -14.45
CA PRO A 182 9.07 16.51 -13.03
C PRO A 182 9.78 17.56 -12.18
N GLN A 183 9.07 18.18 -11.22
CA GLN A 183 9.65 19.20 -10.33
C GLN A 183 9.93 18.66 -8.93
N THR A 184 9.25 17.58 -8.55
CA THR A 184 9.40 16.88 -7.27
C THR A 184 9.79 15.43 -7.45
N ALA A 185 10.33 14.82 -6.39
CA ALA A 185 10.70 13.40 -6.43
C ALA A 185 9.45 12.51 -6.58
N GLY A 186 8.29 13.00 -6.10
CA GLY A 186 6.99 12.37 -6.32
C GLY A 186 6.59 12.38 -7.80
N ASP A 187 6.79 13.50 -8.50
CA ASP A 187 6.53 13.58 -9.95
C ASP A 187 7.41 12.60 -10.74
N SER A 188 8.71 12.54 -10.42
CA SER A 188 9.64 11.61 -11.08
C SER A 188 9.27 10.16 -10.77
N MET A 189 8.80 9.87 -9.56
CA MET A 189 8.29 8.57 -9.19
C MET A 189 7.00 8.23 -9.94
N GLY A 190 6.07 9.17 -10.07
CA GLY A 190 4.85 8.99 -10.84
C GLY A 190 5.12 8.63 -12.31
N VAL A 191 6.15 9.23 -12.92
CA VAL A 191 6.62 8.84 -14.26
C VAL A 191 7.18 7.42 -14.26
N ALA A 192 8.05 7.09 -13.29
CA ALA A 192 8.62 5.75 -13.17
C ALA A 192 7.55 4.65 -12.94
N GLU A 193 6.48 4.97 -12.20
CA GLU A 193 5.32 4.10 -11.98
C GLU A 193 4.49 3.95 -13.25
N ALA A 194 4.30 5.01 -14.05
CA ALA A 194 3.56 4.94 -15.30
C ALA A 194 4.23 3.99 -16.30
N GLU A 195 5.57 4.04 -16.38
CA GLU A 195 6.40 3.20 -17.24
C GLU A 195 6.84 1.88 -16.58
N PHE A 196 6.34 1.58 -15.38
CA PHE A 196 6.75 0.40 -14.62
C PHE A 196 6.43 -0.89 -15.40
N PRO A 197 7.38 -1.83 -15.53
CA PRO A 197 7.17 -3.07 -16.29
C PRO A 197 6.00 -3.90 -15.76
N GLU A 198 5.31 -4.60 -16.65
CA GLU A 198 4.36 -5.63 -16.23
C GLU A 198 5.09 -6.74 -15.46
N ILE A 199 4.59 -7.05 -14.27
CA ILE A 199 5.15 -8.08 -13.40
C ILE A 199 4.46 -9.39 -13.73
N PRO A 200 5.18 -10.52 -13.90
CA PRO A 200 4.55 -11.79 -14.17
C PRO A 200 3.59 -12.20 -13.05
N ALA A 201 2.53 -12.91 -13.43
CA ALA A 201 1.64 -13.57 -12.50
C ALA A 201 2.40 -14.70 -11.79
N LEU A 202 2.57 -14.57 -10.48
CA LEU A 202 3.29 -15.56 -9.68
C LEU A 202 2.31 -16.50 -8.97
N ILE A 203 2.41 -17.78 -9.26
CA ILE A 203 1.61 -18.84 -8.63
C ILE A 203 2.42 -19.44 -7.48
N TYR A 204 2.02 -19.17 -6.24
CA TYR A 204 2.66 -19.69 -5.03
C TYR A 204 1.73 -19.53 -3.81
N ASP A 205 2.03 -20.18 -2.70
CA ASP A 205 1.21 -20.13 -1.49
C ASP A 205 1.60 -18.93 -0.59
N GLY A 206 1.17 -17.72 -1.00
CA GLY A 206 1.44 -16.49 -0.25
C GLY A 206 0.41 -15.38 -0.51
N PRO A 207 0.35 -14.37 0.37
CA PRO A 207 -0.73 -13.37 0.37
C PRO A 207 -0.73 -12.46 -0.87
N PHE A 208 0.39 -12.32 -1.58
CA PHE A 208 0.47 -11.59 -2.86
C PHE A 208 0.47 -12.49 -4.10
N SER A 209 0.04 -13.76 -3.99
CA SER A 209 -0.12 -14.61 -5.17
C SER A 209 -1.39 -14.29 -5.95
N GLU A 210 -1.24 -14.12 -7.26
CA GLU A 210 -2.34 -13.73 -8.16
C GLU A 210 -3.35 -14.85 -8.40
N HIS A 211 -3.02 -16.10 -8.06
CA HIS A 211 -3.98 -17.19 -8.21
C HIS A 211 -5.19 -17.03 -7.28
N ILE A 212 -5.08 -16.36 -6.13
CA ILE A 212 -6.21 -16.22 -5.19
C ILE A 212 -7.21 -15.19 -5.71
N ALA A 213 -6.71 -14.12 -6.33
CA ALA A 213 -7.55 -13.03 -6.79
C ALA A 213 -8.49 -13.49 -7.91
N ASP A 214 -7.99 -14.16 -8.95
CA ASP A 214 -8.75 -14.44 -10.19
C ASP A 214 -9.41 -15.82 -10.27
N ILE A 215 -9.40 -16.61 -9.19
CA ILE A 215 -10.17 -17.85 -9.14
C ILE A 215 -11.66 -17.55 -9.33
N GLN A 216 -12.22 -18.10 -10.41
CA GLN A 216 -13.65 -18.13 -10.60
C GLN A 216 -14.28 -19.07 -9.55
N PRO A 217 -15.41 -18.68 -8.92
CA PRO A 217 -16.06 -19.51 -7.92
C PRO A 217 -16.62 -20.79 -8.54
N ARG A 218 -15.86 -21.90 -8.46
CA ARG A 218 -16.22 -23.20 -9.05
C ARG A 218 -17.61 -23.69 -8.63
N MET A 219 -18.05 -23.37 -7.41
CA MET A 219 -19.38 -23.74 -6.91
C MET A 219 -20.52 -23.02 -7.63
N LEU A 220 -20.25 -21.95 -8.37
CA LEU A 220 -21.23 -21.17 -9.12
C LEU A 220 -21.24 -21.50 -10.62
N GLU A 221 -20.26 -22.25 -11.11
CA GLU A 221 -20.18 -22.64 -12.52
C GLU A 221 -21.42 -23.44 -12.95
N GLY A 222 -21.98 -23.08 -14.10
CA GLY A 222 -23.16 -23.74 -14.67
C GLY A 222 -24.47 -23.53 -13.89
N LYS A 223 -24.51 -22.67 -12.87
CA LYS A 223 -25.75 -22.38 -12.14
C LYS A 223 -26.54 -21.25 -12.78
N ASP A 224 -27.86 -21.41 -12.82
CA ASP A 224 -28.77 -20.38 -13.30
C ASP A 224 -28.75 -19.14 -12.39
N LYS A 225 -29.03 -17.99 -13.00
CA LYS A 225 -29.20 -16.73 -12.26
C LYS A 225 -30.58 -16.69 -11.63
N ILE A 226 -30.62 -16.35 -10.35
CA ILE A 226 -31.84 -16.14 -9.59
C ILE A 226 -32.23 -14.66 -9.52
N ASP A 227 -33.52 -14.41 -9.32
CA ASP A 227 -34.03 -13.08 -9.05
C ASP A 227 -33.97 -12.71 -7.55
N LYS A 228 -34.37 -11.47 -7.22
CA LYS A 228 -34.38 -10.99 -5.83
C LYS A 228 -35.33 -11.76 -4.92
N SER A 229 -36.45 -12.26 -5.45
CA SER A 229 -37.46 -13.00 -4.69
C SER A 229 -36.98 -14.41 -4.36
N GLU A 230 -36.33 -15.07 -5.33
CA GLU A 230 -35.68 -16.35 -5.16
C GLU A 230 -34.52 -16.26 -4.16
N GLY A 231 -33.71 -15.20 -4.24
CA GLY A 231 -32.64 -14.96 -3.27
C GLY A 231 -33.17 -14.73 -1.86
N ARG A 232 -34.30 -14.03 -1.72
CA ARG A 232 -34.99 -13.84 -0.44
C ARG A 232 -35.44 -15.17 0.16
N LYS A 233 -36.01 -16.06 -0.66
CA LYS A 233 -36.39 -17.42 -0.24
C LYS A 233 -35.16 -18.26 0.15
N ALA A 234 -34.05 -18.14 -0.58
CA ALA A 234 -32.81 -18.82 -0.25
C ALA A 234 -32.25 -18.36 1.11
N ALA A 235 -32.18 -17.05 1.34
CA ALA A 235 -31.82 -16.46 2.63
C ALA A 235 -32.74 -16.93 3.77
N ALA A 236 -34.05 -16.89 3.56
CA ALA A 236 -35.04 -17.32 4.54
C ALA A 236 -34.90 -18.80 4.91
N ARG A 237 -34.72 -19.68 3.90
CA ARG A 237 -34.47 -21.11 4.11
C ARG A 237 -33.18 -21.36 4.90
N PHE A 238 -32.11 -20.64 4.58
CA PHE A 238 -30.83 -20.78 5.27
C PHE A 238 -30.92 -20.35 6.74
N LEU A 239 -31.64 -19.26 7.01
CA LEU A 239 -31.81 -18.71 8.37
C LEU A 239 -32.92 -19.39 9.18
N GLY A 240 -33.70 -20.28 8.57
CA GLY A 240 -34.84 -20.94 9.23
C GLY A 240 -35.98 -19.99 9.58
N VAL A 241 -36.12 -18.88 8.85
CA VAL A 241 -37.17 -17.87 9.06
C VAL A 241 -38.16 -17.85 7.91
N ARG A 242 -39.28 -17.15 8.12
CA ARG A 242 -40.25 -16.93 7.04
C ARG A 242 -39.70 -15.89 6.05
N ALA A 243 -39.97 -16.08 4.75
CA ALA A 243 -39.47 -15.16 3.73
C ALA A 243 -39.90 -13.71 3.99
N GLU A 244 -41.09 -13.51 4.55
CA GLU A 244 -41.66 -12.22 4.90
C GLU A 244 -40.82 -11.44 5.92
N GLN A 245 -40.02 -12.14 6.74
CA GLN A 245 -39.15 -11.54 7.75
C GLN A 245 -37.77 -11.14 7.21
N VAL A 246 -37.46 -11.49 5.96
CA VAL A 246 -36.19 -11.17 5.30
C VAL A 246 -36.43 -10.00 4.35
N TYR A 247 -35.69 -8.90 4.52
CA TYR A 247 -35.87 -7.66 3.75
C TYR A 247 -34.66 -7.43 2.84
N PRO A 248 -34.86 -7.10 1.55
CA PRO A 248 -33.75 -6.78 0.65
C PRO A 248 -33.09 -5.46 1.03
N THR A 249 -31.76 -5.45 1.13
CA THR A 249 -30.98 -4.25 1.49
C THR A 249 -30.15 -3.69 0.35
N GLY A 250 -29.79 -4.52 -0.63
CA GLY A 250 -28.96 -4.07 -1.73
C GLY A 250 -28.42 -5.18 -2.63
N GLU A 251 -27.41 -4.81 -3.42
CA GLU A 251 -26.70 -5.69 -4.34
C GLU A 251 -25.20 -5.45 -4.24
N VAL A 252 -24.42 -6.53 -4.34
CA VAL A 252 -22.96 -6.45 -4.39
C VAL A 252 -22.51 -6.67 -5.84
N LYS A 253 -21.75 -5.70 -6.36
CA LYS A 253 -21.09 -5.76 -7.67
C LYS A 253 -19.61 -6.12 -7.44
N GLY A 254 -19.32 -7.40 -7.33
CA GLY A 254 -17.95 -7.93 -7.19
C GLY A 254 -17.80 -9.24 -7.98
N LYS A 255 -16.70 -9.98 -7.74
CA LYS A 255 -16.43 -11.27 -8.39
C LYS A 255 -17.53 -12.32 -8.15
N ILE A 256 -18.27 -12.17 -7.05
CA ILE A 256 -19.53 -12.90 -6.78
C ILE A 256 -20.68 -11.89 -6.74
N PRO A 257 -21.34 -11.62 -7.89
CA PRO A 257 -22.53 -10.78 -7.92
C PRO A 257 -23.60 -11.34 -7.00
N SER A 258 -24.12 -10.53 -6.08
CA SER A 258 -24.96 -11.03 -4.97
C SER A 258 -26.10 -10.08 -4.61
N TYR A 259 -27.12 -10.63 -3.96
CA TYR A 259 -28.16 -9.88 -3.27
C TYR A 259 -27.87 -9.89 -1.77
N THR A 260 -28.10 -8.76 -1.10
CA THR A 260 -28.00 -8.67 0.36
C THR A 260 -29.39 -8.52 0.96
N TYR A 261 -29.59 -9.20 2.08
CA TYR A 261 -30.82 -9.13 2.85
C TYR A 261 -30.52 -8.96 4.33
N GLU A 262 -31.51 -8.48 5.07
CA GLU A 262 -31.47 -8.39 6.53
C GLU A 262 -32.69 -9.03 7.16
N THR A 263 -32.52 -9.56 8.35
CA THR A 263 -33.61 -10.04 9.20
C THR A 263 -33.26 -9.85 10.66
N GLN A 264 -34.28 -9.80 11.49
CA GLN A 264 -34.12 -9.70 12.93
C GLN A 264 -34.29 -11.08 13.56
N LEU A 265 -33.23 -11.57 14.21
CA LEU A 265 -33.23 -12.81 14.97
C LEU A 265 -33.06 -12.49 16.46
N GLY A 266 -34.18 -12.47 17.20
CA GLY A 266 -34.20 -11.99 18.57
C GLY A 266 -33.83 -10.49 18.65
N ASN A 267 -32.79 -10.16 19.43
CA ASN A 267 -32.31 -8.78 19.60
C ASN A 267 -31.17 -8.40 18.63
N ALA A 268 -30.80 -9.27 17.69
CA ALA A 268 -29.70 -9.01 16.77
C ALA A 268 -30.21 -8.77 15.34
N ASN A 269 -29.62 -7.78 14.67
CA ASN A 269 -29.77 -7.62 13.23
C ASN A 269 -28.80 -8.58 12.53
N VAL A 270 -29.32 -9.36 11.60
CA VAL A 270 -28.56 -10.35 10.84
C VAL A 270 -28.62 -10.00 9.38
N SER A 271 -27.47 -9.69 8.79
CA SER A 271 -27.33 -9.52 7.35
C SER A 271 -26.83 -10.80 6.70
N VAL A 272 -27.37 -11.10 5.51
CA VAL A 272 -27.06 -12.30 4.74
C VAL A 272 -26.83 -11.92 3.29
N THR A 273 -25.79 -12.51 2.70
CA THR A 273 -25.43 -12.30 1.29
C THR A 273 -25.64 -13.60 0.52
N VAL A 274 -26.40 -13.50 -0.58
CA VAL A 274 -26.79 -14.62 -1.44
C VAL A 274 -26.26 -14.39 -2.85
N SER A 275 -25.54 -15.35 -3.42
CA SER A 275 -25.05 -15.26 -4.79
C SER A 275 -26.20 -15.22 -5.81
N LYS A 276 -26.07 -14.36 -6.82
CA LYS A 276 -27.03 -14.30 -7.94
C LYS A 276 -27.02 -15.58 -8.77
N ALA A 277 -25.87 -16.23 -8.91
CA ALA A 277 -25.80 -17.56 -9.52
C ALA A 277 -26.13 -18.61 -8.45
N GLY A 278 -27.15 -19.44 -8.68
CA GLY A 278 -27.48 -20.58 -7.83
C GLY A 278 -28.12 -20.30 -6.48
N GLY A 279 -28.24 -19.04 -6.05
CA GLY A 279 -28.89 -18.68 -4.79
C GLY A 279 -28.18 -19.22 -3.54
N LEU A 280 -26.85 -19.23 -3.53
CA LEU A 280 -26.06 -19.78 -2.42
C LEU A 280 -25.76 -18.70 -1.38
N VAL A 281 -25.99 -19.01 -0.11
CA VAL A 281 -25.55 -18.17 1.01
C VAL A 281 -24.08 -18.43 1.28
N TYR A 282 -23.24 -17.40 1.25
CA TYR A 282 -21.81 -17.52 1.55
C TYR A 282 -21.34 -16.59 2.68
N GLN A 283 -22.18 -15.65 3.12
CA GLN A 283 -21.86 -14.75 4.21
C GLN A 283 -23.10 -14.47 5.03
N VAL A 284 -22.94 -14.57 6.36
CA VAL A 284 -23.92 -14.13 7.35
C VAL A 284 -23.17 -13.35 8.42
N LEU A 285 -23.64 -12.14 8.71
CA LEU A 285 -23.13 -11.30 9.78
C LEU A 285 -24.23 -11.11 10.81
N ASN A 286 -23.95 -11.52 12.04
CA ASN A 286 -24.84 -11.32 13.17
C ASN A 286 -24.26 -10.22 14.05
N SER A 287 -24.83 -9.02 13.95
CA SER A 287 -24.45 -7.89 14.79
C SER A 287 -25.16 -8.01 16.14
N ARG A 288 -24.63 -8.87 17.01
CA ARG A 288 -25.06 -8.95 18.40
C ARG A 288 -24.44 -7.82 19.21
N TYR A 289 -25.24 -7.15 20.03
CA TYR A 289 -24.73 -6.27 21.07
C TYR A 289 -24.16 -7.13 22.21
N VAL A 290 -22.89 -6.92 22.58
CA VAL A 290 -22.29 -7.62 23.72
C VAL A 290 -22.47 -6.73 24.94
N GLU A 291 -23.42 -7.08 25.80
CA GLU A 291 -23.81 -6.23 26.95
C GLU A 291 -22.72 -6.13 28.03
N THR A 292 -21.84 -7.15 28.16
CA THR A 292 -20.73 -7.14 29.11
C THR A 292 -19.55 -7.95 28.60
N ALA A 293 -18.37 -7.32 28.51
CA ALA A 293 -17.10 -8.03 28.42
C ALA A 293 -16.76 -8.59 29.80
N GLN A 294 -16.75 -9.92 29.96
CA GLN A 294 -16.08 -10.54 31.09
C GLN A 294 -14.62 -10.72 30.68
N LEU A 295 -13.74 -9.95 31.32
CA LEU A 295 -12.29 -10.15 31.32
C LEU A 295 -11.93 -11.36 32.19
#